data_AF-W2HT01-F1
#
_entry.id   AF-W2HT01-F1
#
_cell.length_a   1.000
_cell.length_b   1.000
_cell.length_c   1.000
_cell.angle_alpha   90.00
_cell.angle_beta   90.00
_cell.angle_gamma   90.00
#
_symmetry.space_group_name_H-M   'P 1'
#
loop_
_entity.id
_entity.type
_entity.pdbx_description
1 polymer ?
#
loop_
_entity_poly.entity_id
_entity_poly.type
_entity_poly.pdbx_seq_one_letter_code
_entity_poly.pdbx_strand_id
1 'polypeptide(L)'
;MLGIEDRLSYEVVTGRFQKDNSSCGVWCLVVLELLLFGATPQNWSDFWNNFLYDVLDYLSMRYLYKVGALERQISIMAEGDE
;
A
#
# COMPACT_ATOMS: atom_id res chain seq x y z
N MET A 1 15.58 4.58 21.05
CA MET A 1 15.77 4.61 19.58
C MET A 1 16.57 3.37 19.22
N LEU A 2 16.09 2.53 18.29
CA LEU A 2 16.82 1.34 17.84
C LEU A 2 18.01 1.86 17.02
N GLY A 3 19.26 1.60 17.44
CA GLY A 3 20.49 2.16 16.83
C GLY A 3 20.78 1.70 15.40
N ILE A 4 19.89 2.03 14.47
CA ILE A 4 19.89 1.64 13.06
C ILE A 4 19.98 2.89 12.15
N GLU A 5 20.11 4.08 12.74
CA GLU A 5 20.04 5.38 12.05
C GLU A 5 21.05 5.50 10.90
N ASP A 6 22.24 4.92 11.02
CA ASP A 6 23.28 4.96 9.97
C ASP A 6 23.14 3.85 8.90
N ARG A 7 22.19 2.93 9.06
CA ARG A 7 21.98 1.78 8.15
C ARG A 7 20.67 1.86 7.38
N LEU A 8 19.84 2.86 7.66
CA LEU A 8 18.50 2.97 7.12
C LEU A 8 18.36 4.29 6.36
N SER A 9 18.50 4.22 5.03
CA SER A 9 18.17 5.33 4.15
C SER A 9 16.65 5.39 3.97
N TYR A 10 16.05 6.51 4.35
CA TYR A 10 14.65 6.78 4.07
C TYR A 10 14.53 7.65 2.83
N GLU A 11 13.68 7.23 1.90
CA GLU A 11 13.29 8.07 0.78
C GLU A 11 11.85 8.53 0.96
N VAL A 12 11.65 9.85 0.89
CA VAL A 12 10.30 10.42 0.95
C VAL A 12 9.64 10.22 -0.41
N VAL A 13 8.55 9.47 -0.40
CA VAL A 13 7.68 9.30 -1.56
C VAL A 13 6.86 10.59 -1.74
N THR A 14 7.20 11.37 -2.76
CA THR A 14 6.53 12.63 -3.10
C THR A 14 5.83 12.52 -4.46
N GLY A 15 4.83 13.36 -4.75
CA GLY A 15 4.32 13.51 -6.13
C GLY A 15 2.81 13.68 -6.26
N ARG A 16 2.00 13.07 -5.39
CA ARG A 16 0.53 13.22 -5.45
C ARG A 16 -0.11 13.29 -4.07
N PHE A 17 -1.19 14.08 -3.99
CA PHE A 17 -1.95 14.30 -2.77
C PHE A 17 -3.33 13.66 -2.89
N GLN A 18 -3.85 13.17 -1.76
CA GLN A 18 -5.27 12.85 -1.64
C GLN A 18 -6.12 14.09 -1.92
N LYS A 19 -7.31 13.89 -2.50
CA LYS A 19 -8.27 14.96 -2.79
C LYS A 19 -9.36 15.09 -1.73
N ASP A 20 -9.41 14.13 -0.81
CA ASP A 20 -10.35 14.06 0.30
C ASP A 20 -9.57 14.06 1.64
N ASN A 21 -10.32 13.94 2.74
CA ASN A 21 -9.82 13.95 4.10
C ASN A 21 -9.93 12.58 4.81
N SER A 22 -10.21 11.51 4.06
CA SER A 22 -10.56 10.19 4.64
C SER A 22 -9.83 8.99 4.01
N SER A 23 -9.22 9.16 2.83
CA SER A 23 -8.75 8.03 2.02
C SER A 23 -7.24 7.81 2.08
N CYS A 24 -6.52 8.50 2.97
CA CYS A 24 -5.06 8.43 3.08
C CYS A 24 -4.54 6.99 3.19
N GLY A 25 -5.20 6.14 3.96
CA GLY A 25 -4.81 4.74 4.12
C GLY A 25 -4.89 3.94 2.83
N VAL A 26 -5.95 4.14 2.04
CA VAL A 26 -6.11 3.47 0.73
C VAL A 26 -5.02 3.94 -0.23
N TRP A 27 -4.72 5.23 -0.24
CA TRP A 27 -3.64 5.78 -1.08
C TRP A 27 -2.27 5.24 -0.71
N CYS A 28 -1.96 5.06 0.58
CA CYS A 28 -0.73 4.38 1.02
C CYS A 28 -0.63 2.97 0.45
N LEU A 29 -1.74 2.21 0.43
CA LEU A 29 -1.76 0.85 -0.13
C LEU A 29 -1.55 0.84 -1.64
N VAL A 30 -2.11 1.82 -2.37
CA VAL A 30 -1.88 1.97 -3.81
C VAL A 30 -0.41 2.24 -4.10
N VAL A 31 0.21 3.15 -3.37
CA VAL A 31 1.64 3.45 -3.58
C VAL A 31 2.53 2.27 -3.23
N LEU A 32 2.26 1.58 -2.12
CA LEU A 32 2.96 0.35 -1.77
C LEU A 32 2.83 -0.72 -2.86
N GLU A 33 1.63 -0.89 -3.42
CA GLU A 33 1.41 -1.84 -4.50
C GLU A 33 2.21 -1.46 -5.77
N LEU A 34 2.20 -0.20 -6.18
CA LEU A 34 3.00 0.27 -7.31
C LEU A 34 4.50 -0.02 -7.13
N LEU A 35 5.03 0.29 -5.94
CA LEU A 35 6.43 0.06 -5.60
C LEU A 35 6.79 -1.43 -5.58
N LEU A 36 5.90 -2.28 -5.04
CA LEU A 36 6.09 -3.74 -5.04
C LEU A 36 6.06 -4.35 -6.45
N PHE A 37 5.32 -3.75 -7.38
CA PHE A 37 5.16 -4.25 -8.75
C PHE A 37 6.03 -3.53 -9.78
N GLY A 38 7.14 -2.91 -9.34
CA GLY A 38 8.23 -2.47 -10.20
C GLY A 38 8.35 -0.96 -10.42
N ALA A 39 7.49 -0.15 -9.82
CA ALA A 39 7.75 1.28 -9.73
C ALA A 39 8.89 1.57 -8.74
N THR A 40 9.60 2.66 -8.96
CA THR A 40 10.58 3.21 -8.02
C THR A 40 10.00 4.42 -7.30
N PRO A 41 10.57 4.85 -6.17
CA PRO A 41 10.18 6.09 -5.50
C PRO A 41 10.26 7.34 -6.39
N GLN A 42 11.05 7.31 -7.48
CA GLN A 42 11.19 8.42 -8.41
C GLN A 42 10.15 8.42 -9.54
N ASN A 43 9.56 7.27 -9.89
CA ASN A 43 8.66 7.14 -11.05
C ASN A 43 7.24 6.62 -10.72
N TRP A 44 6.96 6.24 -9.46
CA TRP A 44 5.64 5.73 -9.07
C TRP A 44 4.50 6.70 -9.42
N SER A 45 4.76 8.02 -9.37
CA SER A 45 3.76 9.05 -9.70
C SER A 45 3.34 9.03 -11.16
N ASP A 46 4.15 8.46 -12.06
CA ASP A 46 3.83 8.33 -13.49
C ASP A 46 2.71 7.31 -13.70
N PHE A 47 2.61 6.32 -12.80
CA PHE A 47 1.53 5.35 -12.77
C PHE A 47 0.28 5.89 -12.07
N TRP A 48 0.36 7.07 -11.45
CA TRP A 48 -0.78 7.69 -10.79
C TRP A 48 -1.64 8.49 -11.77
N ASN A 49 -2.81 7.94 -12.09
CA ASN A 49 -3.79 8.56 -12.97
C ASN A 49 -4.95 9.18 -12.17
N ASN A 50 -5.55 10.26 -12.67
CA ASN A 50 -6.76 10.84 -12.09
C ASN A 50 -7.95 9.85 -12.07
N PHE A 51 -7.99 8.88 -12.98
CA PHE A 51 -8.99 7.80 -12.94
C PHE A 51 -8.93 6.96 -11.66
N LEU A 52 -7.81 6.95 -10.94
CA LEU A 52 -7.71 6.25 -9.66
C LEU A 52 -8.68 6.82 -8.61
N TYR A 53 -8.93 8.13 -8.63
CA TYR A 53 -9.88 8.76 -7.72
C TYR A 53 -11.33 8.33 -8.03
N ASP A 54 -11.64 8.08 -9.29
CA ASP A 54 -12.97 7.65 -9.74
C ASP A 54 -13.28 6.19 -9.35
N VAL A 55 -12.24 5.40 -9.03
CA VAL A 55 -12.35 3.98 -8.63
C VAL A 55 -11.98 3.74 -7.17
N LEU A 56 -12.02 4.78 -6.33
CA LEU A 56 -11.65 4.69 -4.91
C LEU A 56 -12.44 3.62 -4.14
N ASP A 57 -13.77 3.53 -4.35
CA ASP A 57 -14.61 2.54 -3.69
C ASP A 57 -14.21 1.11 -4.06
N TYR A 58 -13.89 0.91 -5.35
CA TYR A 58 -13.37 -0.37 -5.83
C TYR A 58 -12.02 -0.71 -5.20
N LEU A 59 -11.09 0.24 -5.13
CA LEU A 59 -9.79 0.05 -4.48
C LEU A 59 -9.96 -0.35 -3.01
N SER A 60 -10.86 0.32 -2.29
CA SER A 60 -11.16 0.02 -0.89
C SER A 60 -11.66 -1.42 -0.70
N MET A 61 -12.64 -1.84 -1.51
CA MET A 61 -13.14 -3.21 -1.49
C MET A 61 -12.08 -4.24 -1.89
N ARG A 62 -11.25 -3.93 -2.89
CA ARG A 62 -10.15 -4.80 -3.34
C ARG A 62 -9.14 -5.03 -2.22
N TYR A 63 -8.75 -3.99 -1.48
CA TYR A 63 -7.82 -4.14 -0.36
C TYR A 63 -8.45 -4.89 0.82
N LEU A 64 -9.72 -4.61 1.13
CA LEU A 64 -10.44 -5.37 2.16
C LEU A 64 -10.48 -6.87 1.83
N TYR A 65 -10.76 -7.22 0.57
CA TYR A 65 -10.77 -8.60 0.11
C TYR A 65 -9.38 -9.27 0.23
N LYS A 66 -8.31 -8.56 -0.15
CA LYS A 66 -6.92 -9.04 0.01
C LYS A 66 -6.59 -9.33 1.47
N VAL A 67 -6.96 -8.43 2.39
CA VAL A 67 -6.74 -8.61 3.83
C VAL A 67 -7.52 -9.82 4.35
N GLY A 68 -8.79 -9.96 3.99
CA GLY A 68 -9.58 -11.13 4.40
C GLY A 68 -9.03 -12.45 3.83
N ALA A 69 -8.44 -12.44 2.63
CA ALA A 69 -7.75 -13.61 2.08
C ALA A 69 -6.47 -13.94 2.87
N LEU A 70 -5.69 -12.93 3.24
CA LEU A 70 -4.49 -13.08 4.06
C LEU A 70 -4.83 -13.60 5.47
N GLU A 71 -5.86 -13.05 6.11
CA GLU A 71 -6.33 -13.49 7.43
C GLU A 71 -6.67 -14.99 7.41
N ARG A 72 -7.44 -15.44 6.41
CA ARG A 72 -7.76 -16.87 6.24
C ARG A 72 -6.52 -17.73 6.07
N GLN A 73 -5.53 -17.28 5.31
CA GLN A 73 -4.28 -18.02 5.13
C GLN A 73 -3.49 -18.13 6.44
N ILE A 74 -3.43 -17.05 7.21
CA ILE A 74 -2.76 -17.04 8.51
C ILE A 74 -3.48 -17.97 9.50
N SER A 75 -4.82 -17.97 9.53
CA SER A 75 -5.59 -18.90 10.36
C SER A 75 -5.31 -20.36 10.02
N ILE A 76 -5.27 -20.71 8.73
CA ILE A 76 -4.95 -22.08 8.29
C ILE A 76 -3.53 -22.48 8.70
N MET A 77 -2.55 -21.57 8.59
CA MET A 77 -1.18 -21.85 9.02
C MET A 77 -1.09 -22.06 10.53
N ALA A 78 -1.83 -21.28 11.32
CA ALA A 78 -1.87 -21.42 12.77
C ALA A 78 -2.51 -22.74 13.25
N GLU A 79 -3.49 -23.26 12.51
CA GLU A 79 -4.13 -24.57 12.79
C GLU A 79 -3.28 -25.77 12.36
N GLY A 80 -2.34 -25.58 11.43
CA GLY A 80 -1.46 -26.64 10.90
C GLY A 80 -0.18 -26.88 11.71
N ASP A 81 0.09 -26.06 12.71
CA ASP A 81 1.26 -26.15 13.61
C ASP A 81 0.95 -26.86 14.96
N GLU A 82 -0.26 -27.41 15.13
CA GLU A 82 -0.65 -28.34 16.22
C GLU A 82 -0.51 -29.82 15.82
#